data_AF-A0A0Q8PW42-F1
#
_entry.id   AF-A0A0Q8PW42-F1
#
_cell.length_a   1.000
_cell.length_b   1.000
_cell.length_c   1.000
_cell.angle_alpha   90.00
_cell.angle_beta   90.00
_cell.angle_gamma   90.00
#
_symmetry.space_group_name_H-M   'P 1'
#
loop_
_entity.id
_entity.type
_entity.pdbx_description
1 polymer ?
#
loop_
_entity_poly.entity_id
_entity_poly.type
_entity_poly.pdbx_seq_one_letter_code
_entity_poly.pdbx_strand_id
1 'polypeptide(L)'
;MPTTTYCTVLATNYLPKALALAESVQRHHDAELVVLLIDAEHGADHQLPDLPGVRIIGTDFLGLAREDVLALATYYDLVEFATAIKPLLFRRLLADAEQVFYLDPDTWVSSPMEELAGELSASAGGIVLTPHFLHPLPADAPVNEGHLLTVGVFNLGFCGFDRRALPALDWWWARLEWDCLFDYLSGLFVDQKWMDIGADLFQARSLRHAGYNVGVLNLHERPIGLDEDGLLIASTDERLRLFHFHAFDTSRPDELSARRELESENAAAETPEVVGLCREYAAAVIRHEQALPPAPSYRYHHDTRGRRITRRLRRAWRVQAKAGDRPPSPFLPEHAEAYDAWRHRAWSTVSREMAGDAVKSARMALPEEFGHIKDRFPAIVSGVRSKVVGRGSGMWG
;
A
#
# COMPACT_ATOMS: atom_id res chain seq x y z
N MET A 1 -5.42 -29.23 6.88
CA MET A 1 -5.43 -27.78 6.62
C MET A 1 -4.38 -27.51 5.56
N PRO A 2 -4.66 -26.69 4.55
CA PRO A 2 -3.64 -26.25 3.59
C PRO A 2 -2.50 -25.54 4.31
N THR A 3 -1.29 -25.56 3.75
CA THR A 3 -0.17 -24.78 4.31
C THR A 3 -0.41 -23.29 4.06
N THR A 4 -0.63 -22.54 5.14
CA THR A 4 -0.94 -21.10 5.09
C THR A 4 0.26 -20.29 5.54
N THR A 5 0.56 -19.23 4.80
CA THR A 5 1.57 -18.23 5.18
C THR A 5 0.92 -16.87 5.34
N TYR A 6 1.10 -16.25 6.51
CA TYR A 6 0.78 -14.84 6.72
C TYR A 6 2.02 -14.00 6.40
N CYS A 7 1.83 -12.87 5.72
CA CYS A 7 2.95 -12.00 5.35
C CYS A 7 2.60 -10.51 5.40
N THR A 8 3.63 -9.68 5.50
CA THR A 8 3.53 -8.24 5.47
C THR A 8 4.76 -7.60 4.81
N VAL A 9 4.65 -6.33 4.41
CA VAL A 9 5.70 -5.56 3.74
C VAL A 9 5.89 -4.23 4.46
N LEU A 10 7.14 -3.89 4.78
CA LEU A 10 7.45 -2.62 5.45
C LEU A 10 8.88 -2.16 5.20
N ALA A 11 9.12 -0.88 5.50
CA ALA A 11 10.46 -0.41 5.84
C ALA A 11 10.70 -0.58 7.34
N THR A 12 11.96 -0.69 7.76
CA THR A 12 12.37 -1.06 9.12
C THR A 12 11.72 -0.22 10.24
N ASN A 13 11.36 1.04 9.96
CA ASN A 13 10.66 1.91 10.91
C ASN A 13 9.24 1.45 11.31
N TYR A 14 8.63 0.53 10.56
CA TYR A 14 7.33 -0.06 10.88
C TYR A 14 7.44 -1.40 11.59
N LEU A 15 8.66 -1.88 11.88
CA LEU A 15 8.89 -3.18 12.50
C LEU A 15 8.14 -3.36 13.83
N PRO A 16 8.06 -2.37 14.76
CA PRO A 16 7.27 -2.52 15.98
C PRO A 16 5.80 -2.87 15.72
N LYS A 17 5.20 -2.33 14.64
CA LYS A 17 3.82 -2.64 14.27
C LYS A 17 3.68 -4.06 13.72
N ALA A 18 4.62 -4.49 12.87
CA ALA A 18 4.65 -5.86 12.36
C ALA A 18 4.86 -6.90 13.46
N LEU A 19 5.60 -6.57 14.52
CA LEU A 19 5.74 -7.44 15.69
C LEU A 19 4.45 -7.51 16.52
N ALA A 20 3.71 -6.40 16.64
CA ALA A 20 2.38 -6.42 17.23
C ALA A 20 1.41 -7.29 16.40
N LEU A 21 1.45 -7.17 15.06
CA LEU A 21 0.72 -8.05 14.16
C LEU A 21 1.11 -9.52 14.37
N ALA A 22 2.40 -9.85 14.36
CA ALA A 22 2.90 -11.21 14.57
C ALA A 22 2.40 -11.80 15.89
N GLU A 23 2.49 -11.02 16.97
CA GLU A 23 1.97 -11.40 18.28
C GLU A 23 0.47 -11.75 18.21
N SER A 24 -0.34 -10.91 17.57
CA SER A 24 -1.78 -11.17 17.42
C SER A 24 -2.09 -12.37 16.54
N VAL A 25 -1.32 -12.60 15.47
CA VAL A 25 -1.44 -13.80 14.62
C VAL A 25 -1.15 -15.05 15.43
N GLN A 26 -0.07 -15.08 16.21
CA GLN A 26 0.35 -16.24 17.00
C GLN A 26 -0.61 -16.60 18.14
N ARG A 27 -1.39 -15.64 18.65
CA ARG A 27 -2.45 -15.93 19.65
C ARG A 27 -3.57 -16.78 19.09
N HIS A 28 -3.82 -16.66 17.78
CA HIS A 28 -5.00 -17.25 17.14
C HIS A 28 -4.66 -18.33 16.10
N HIS A 29 -3.41 -18.35 15.64
CA HIS A 29 -2.92 -19.26 14.62
C HIS A 29 -1.53 -19.79 14.99
N ASP A 30 -1.31 -21.09 14.83
CA ASP A 30 0.02 -21.69 14.91
C ASP A 30 0.79 -21.41 13.60
N ALA A 31 1.17 -20.15 13.41
CA ALA A 31 1.78 -19.65 12.19
C ALA A 31 2.84 -18.58 12.47
N GLU A 32 3.90 -18.62 11.67
CA GLU A 32 4.91 -17.57 11.59
C GLU A 32 4.43 -16.43 10.68
N LEU A 33 4.79 -15.19 11.00
CA LEU A 33 4.62 -14.04 10.11
C LEU A 33 5.88 -13.83 9.26
N VAL A 34 5.73 -13.86 7.94
CA VAL A 34 6.82 -13.49 7.02
C VAL A 34 6.83 -11.98 6.80
N VAL A 35 7.92 -11.33 7.17
CA VAL A 35 8.09 -9.87 7.07
C VAL A 35 9.13 -9.55 6.00
N LEU A 36 8.71 -8.84 4.97
CA LEU A 36 9.62 -8.31 3.95
C LEU A 36 10.04 -6.88 4.28
N LEU A 37 11.35 -6.69 4.48
CA LEU A 37 11.96 -5.38 4.66
C LEU A 37 12.41 -4.80 3.32
N ILE A 38 11.74 -3.75 2.86
CA ILE A 38 12.05 -3.12 1.57
C ILE A 38 13.34 -2.30 1.59
N ASP A 39 13.86 -1.96 2.77
CA ASP A 39 15.13 -1.25 2.98
C ASP A 39 16.32 -2.17 3.31
N ALA A 40 16.11 -3.48 3.28
CA ALA A 40 17.13 -4.51 3.44
C ALA A 40 17.35 -5.29 2.13
N GLU A 41 18.61 -5.63 1.82
CA GLU A 41 18.90 -6.57 0.73
C GLU A 41 18.67 -8.00 1.22
N HIS A 42 19.18 -8.32 2.40
CA HIS A 42 18.98 -9.59 3.10
C HIS A 42 18.33 -9.37 4.47
N GLY A 43 17.56 -10.35 4.95
CA GLY A 43 16.89 -10.24 6.26
C GLY A 43 17.83 -10.07 7.46
N ALA A 44 19.11 -10.43 7.31
CA ALA A 44 20.12 -10.29 8.35
C ALA A 44 20.82 -8.91 8.40
N ASP A 45 20.60 -8.03 7.41
CA ASP A 45 21.35 -6.76 7.25
C ASP A 45 21.21 -5.82 8.45
N HIS A 46 20.09 -5.90 9.17
CA HIS A 46 19.77 -5.00 10.29
C HIS A 46 20.23 -5.49 11.67
N GLN A 47 20.86 -6.68 11.77
CA GLN A 47 21.32 -7.27 13.04
C GLN A 47 20.22 -7.27 14.13
N LEU A 48 18.99 -7.58 13.72
CA LEU A 48 17.83 -7.60 14.62
C LEU A 48 18.03 -8.68 15.72
N PRO A 49 17.42 -8.49 16.91
CA PRO A 49 17.39 -9.53 17.93
C PRO A 49 16.62 -10.77 17.43
N ASP A 50 16.60 -11.83 18.22
CA ASP A 50 15.72 -12.97 17.95
C ASP A 50 14.25 -12.51 18.05
N LEU A 51 13.47 -12.81 17.01
CA LEU A 51 12.07 -12.39 16.86
C LEU A 51 11.21 -13.66 16.72
N PRO A 52 10.77 -14.25 17.84
CA PRO A 52 10.07 -15.53 17.81
C PRO A 52 8.78 -15.45 16.99
N GLY A 53 8.62 -16.38 16.04
CA GLY A 53 7.47 -16.41 15.14
C GLY A 53 7.45 -15.36 14.05
N VAL A 54 8.61 -14.76 13.77
CA VAL A 54 8.77 -13.83 12.65
C VAL A 54 9.94 -14.26 11.80
N ARG A 55 9.68 -14.42 10.50
CA ARG A 55 10.73 -14.63 9.49
C ARG A 55 10.96 -13.36 8.71
N ILE A 56 12.10 -12.73 8.95
CA ILE A 56 12.57 -11.56 8.20
C ILE A 56 13.18 -12.01 6.86
N ILE A 57 12.72 -11.42 5.76
CA ILE A 57 13.29 -11.56 4.43
C ILE A 57 13.64 -10.19 3.85
N GLY A 58 14.63 -10.15 2.98
CA GLY A 58 15.04 -8.95 2.26
C GLY A 58 14.53 -8.95 0.82
N THR A 59 14.89 -7.90 0.09
CA THR A 59 14.52 -7.74 -1.32
C THR A 59 15.13 -8.81 -2.24
N ASP A 60 16.17 -9.52 -1.81
CA ASP A 60 16.75 -10.69 -2.48
C ASP A 60 15.73 -11.83 -2.69
N PHE A 61 14.75 -11.95 -1.80
CA PHE A 61 13.70 -12.96 -1.88
C PHE A 61 12.76 -12.76 -3.09
N LEU A 62 12.67 -11.54 -3.63
CA LEU A 62 11.73 -11.19 -4.71
C LEU A 62 12.10 -11.78 -6.08
N GLY A 63 13.32 -12.32 -6.22
CA GLY A 63 13.81 -12.84 -7.50
C GLY A 63 14.14 -11.74 -8.52
N LEU A 64 14.33 -10.50 -8.06
CA LEU A 64 14.81 -9.39 -8.88
C LEU A 64 16.33 -9.27 -8.77
N ALA A 65 16.98 -8.82 -9.84
CA ALA A 65 18.37 -8.38 -9.76
C ALA A 65 18.47 -7.14 -8.86
N ARG A 66 19.60 -7.00 -8.14
CA ARG A 66 19.85 -5.87 -7.24
C ARG A 66 19.63 -4.53 -7.93
N GLU A 67 20.05 -4.40 -9.18
CA GLU A 67 19.91 -3.19 -9.95
C GLU A 67 18.43 -2.81 -10.15
N ASP A 68 17.56 -3.79 -10.36
CA ASP A 68 16.12 -3.61 -10.59
C ASP A 68 15.39 -3.22 -9.31
N VAL A 69 15.78 -3.80 -8.17
CA VAL A 69 15.36 -3.32 -6.84
C VAL A 69 15.75 -1.87 -6.64
N LEU A 70 17.00 -1.50 -6.95
CA LEU A 70 17.46 -0.12 -6.84
C LEU A 70 16.77 0.83 -7.82
N ALA A 71 16.35 0.34 -8.99
CA ALA A 71 15.55 1.13 -9.92
C ALA A 71 14.17 1.42 -9.32
N LEU A 72 13.44 0.40 -8.84
CA LEU A 72 12.16 0.57 -8.14
C LEU A 72 12.30 1.58 -7.00
N ALA A 73 13.29 1.39 -6.14
CA ALA A 73 13.59 2.29 -5.03
C ALA A 73 13.99 3.71 -5.47
N THR A 74 14.39 3.90 -6.73
CA THR A 74 14.70 5.22 -7.31
C THR A 74 13.44 5.94 -7.77
N TYR A 75 12.57 5.27 -8.55
CA TYR A 75 11.39 5.96 -9.12
C TYR A 75 10.11 5.90 -8.28
N TYR A 76 10.07 5.02 -7.27
CA TYR A 76 9.02 4.98 -6.27
C TYR A 76 9.45 5.66 -4.99
N ASP A 77 8.51 6.34 -4.33
CA ASP A 77 8.68 6.66 -2.92
C ASP A 77 8.47 5.42 -2.03
N LEU A 78 8.56 5.59 -0.71
CA LEU A 78 8.44 4.48 0.24
C LEU A 78 7.13 3.71 0.08
N VAL A 79 6.00 4.42 0.01
CA VAL A 79 4.67 3.80 -0.03
C VAL A 79 4.45 3.13 -1.38
N GLU A 80 4.81 3.82 -2.47
CA GLU A 80 4.73 3.28 -3.82
C GLU A 80 5.59 2.02 -3.98
N PHE A 81 6.79 1.99 -3.38
CA PHE A 81 7.67 0.83 -3.47
C PHE A 81 7.15 -0.35 -2.65
N ALA A 82 6.75 -0.12 -1.39
CA ALA A 82 6.19 -1.14 -0.51
C ALA A 82 4.97 -1.84 -1.13
N THR A 83 4.14 -1.07 -1.83
CA THR A 83 2.93 -1.59 -2.49
C THR A 83 3.21 -2.23 -3.84
N ALA A 84 4.19 -1.73 -4.61
CA ALA A 84 4.51 -2.24 -5.95
C ALA A 84 4.97 -3.70 -5.97
N ILE A 85 5.72 -4.11 -4.95
CA ILE A 85 6.42 -5.40 -4.91
C ILE A 85 5.59 -6.57 -4.35
N LYS A 86 4.41 -6.29 -3.78
CA LYS A 86 3.51 -7.31 -3.21
C LYS A 86 3.28 -8.52 -4.12
N PRO A 87 3.02 -8.38 -5.45
CA PRO A 87 2.77 -9.54 -6.30
C PRO A 87 3.97 -10.50 -6.38
N LEU A 88 5.19 -9.98 -6.36
CA LEU A 88 6.41 -10.76 -6.40
C LEU A 88 6.60 -11.57 -5.11
N LEU A 89 6.34 -10.94 -3.96
CA LEU A 89 6.36 -11.61 -2.66
C LEU A 89 5.35 -12.76 -2.64
N PHE A 90 4.09 -12.51 -3.01
CA PHE A 90 3.04 -13.53 -2.98
C PHE A 90 3.37 -14.70 -3.90
N ARG A 91 3.84 -14.41 -5.12
CA ARG A 91 4.28 -15.43 -6.07
C ARG A 91 5.39 -16.31 -5.47
N ARG A 92 6.38 -15.72 -4.81
CA ARG A 92 7.50 -16.46 -4.24
C ARG A 92 7.07 -17.32 -3.05
N LEU A 93 6.16 -16.83 -2.20
CA LEU A 93 5.63 -17.58 -1.07
C LEU A 93 4.74 -18.75 -1.51
N LEU A 94 3.94 -18.57 -2.57
CA LEU A 94 3.10 -19.63 -3.16
C LEU A 94 3.90 -20.77 -3.83
N ALA A 95 5.22 -20.62 -3.98
CA ALA A 95 6.08 -21.73 -4.35
C ALA A 95 6.08 -22.81 -3.26
N ASP A 96 6.10 -22.40 -2.00
CA ASP A 96 6.26 -23.28 -0.84
C ASP A 96 4.95 -23.46 -0.04
N ALA A 97 4.05 -22.47 -0.07
CA ALA A 97 2.75 -22.49 0.59
C ALA A 97 1.59 -22.79 -0.36
N GLU A 98 0.50 -23.36 0.15
CA GLU A 98 -0.74 -23.52 -0.59
C GLU A 98 -1.58 -22.24 -0.60
N GLN A 99 -1.51 -21.45 0.47
CA GLN A 99 -2.25 -20.21 0.66
C GLN A 99 -1.35 -19.12 1.24
N VAL A 100 -1.52 -17.89 0.77
CA VAL A 100 -0.84 -16.70 1.30
C VAL A 100 -1.88 -15.65 1.64
N PHE A 101 -1.82 -15.12 2.86
CA PHE A 101 -2.61 -13.97 3.29
C PHE A 101 -1.68 -12.82 3.65
N TYR A 102 -1.90 -11.69 3.01
CA TYR A 102 -1.23 -10.44 3.32
C TYR A 102 -2.06 -9.63 4.32
N LEU A 103 -1.37 -9.12 5.33
CA LEU A 103 -1.91 -8.23 6.36
C LEU A 103 -1.01 -6.99 6.43
N ASP A 104 -1.58 -5.80 6.32
CA ASP A 104 -0.82 -4.56 6.50
C ASP A 104 -0.17 -4.54 7.90
N PRO A 105 1.04 -3.98 8.04
CA PRO A 105 1.79 -4.05 9.29
C PRO A 105 1.10 -3.32 10.45
N ASP A 106 0.14 -2.43 10.17
CA ASP A 106 -0.69 -1.73 11.15
C ASP A 106 -2.07 -2.37 11.36
N THR A 107 -2.16 -3.69 11.19
CA THR A 107 -3.36 -4.48 11.50
C THR A 107 -3.20 -5.32 12.75
N TRP A 108 -4.32 -5.80 13.29
CA TRP A 108 -4.39 -6.60 14.51
C TRP A 108 -5.43 -7.71 14.38
N VAL A 109 -5.02 -8.95 14.63
CA VAL A 109 -5.90 -10.12 14.62
C VAL A 109 -6.56 -10.23 15.99
N SER A 110 -7.88 -10.00 16.06
CA SER A 110 -8.65 -9.98 17.31
C SER A 110 -9.27 -11.33 17.67
N SER A 111 -9.43 -12.22 16.68
CA SER A 111 -9.95 -13.57 16.88
C SER A 111 -9.55 -14.49 15.70
N PRO A 112 -9.72 -15.83 15.81
CA PRO A 112 -9.32 -16.77 14.75
C PRO A 112 -9.97 -16.46 13.40
N MET A 113 -9.18 -16.37 12.33
CA MET A 113 -9.66 -16.08 10.97
C MET A 113 -10.14 -17.34 10.23
N GLU A 114 -11.22 -17.96 10.73
CA GLU A 114 -11.69 -19.29 10.32
C GLU A 114 -12.24 -19.35 8.88
N GLU A 115 -12.77 -18.22 8.40
CA GLU A 115 -13.46 -18.13 7.10
C GLU A 115 -12.47 -18.19 5.93
N LEU A 116 -11.22 -17.79 6.13
CA LEU A 116 -10.26 -17.51 5.05
C LEU A 116 -10.04 -18.68 4.09
N ALA A 117 -9.85 -19.89 4.63
CA ALA A 117 -9.60 -21.07 3.81
C ALA A 117 -10.83 -21.44 2.95
N GLY A 118 -12.04 -21.31 3.52
CA GLY A 118 -13.30 -21.56 2.82
C GLY A 118 -13.55 -20.54 1.73
N GLU A 119 -13.36 -19.25 2.03
CA GLU A 119 -13.57 -18.16 1.09
C GLU A 119 -12.58 -18.21 -0.08
N LEU A 120 -11.32 -18.55 0.19
CA LEU A 120 -10.31 -18.72 -0.85
C LEU A 120 -10.59 -19.96 -1.71
N SER A 121 -10.99 -21.08 -1.11
CA SER A 121 -11.42 -22.27 -1.86
C SER A 121 -12.63 -21.98 -2.75
N ALA A 122 -13.58 -21.17 -2.28
CA ALA A 122 -14.79 -20.81 -3.00
C ALA A 122 -14.59 -19.67 -4.02
N SER A 123 -13.41 -19.05 -4.06
CA SER A 123 -13.00 -18.11 -5.10
C SER A 123 -12.62 -18.86 -6.38
N ALA A 124 -13.13 -18.41 -7.54
CA ALA A 124 -12.82 -19.01 -8.82
C ALA A 124 -11.36 -18.77 -9.21
N GLY A 125 -10.88 -17.54 -9.03
CA GLY A 125 -9.50 -17.14 -9.33
C GLY A 125 -8.46 -17.48 -8.26
N GLY A 126 -8.87 -18.04 -7.12
CA GLY A 126 -7.97 -18.20 -5.98
C GLY A 126 -7.51 -16.86 -5.39
N ILE A 127 -8.38 -15.84 -5.42
CA ILE A 127 -8.12 -14.50 -4.90
C ILE A 127 -9.28 -14.10 -3.98
N VAL A 128 -8.96 -13.56 -2.80
CA VAL A 128 -9.93 -12.99 -1.86
C VAL A 128 -9.49 -11.59 -1.47
N LEU A 129 -10.40 -10.62 -1.59
CA LEU A 129 -10.14 -9.21 -1.28
C LEU A 129 -11.25 -8.65 -0.38
N THR A 130 -10.93 -7.74 0.53
CA THR A 130 -11.92 -7.03 1.36
C THR A 130 -12.33 -5.72 0.70
N PRO A 131 -13.64 -5.42 0.51
CA PRO A 131 -14.07 -4.09 0.11
C PRO A 131 -13.82 -3.08 1.24
N HIS A 132 -13.70 -1.79 0.91
CA HIS A 132 -13.63 -0.74 1.96
C HIS A 132 -14.90 -0.68 2.79
N PHE A 133 -16.06 -0.79 2.14
CA PHE A 133 -17.38 -0.72 2.77
C PHE A 133 -18.30 -1.84 2.31
N LEU A 134 -19.22 -2.25 3.18
CA LEU A 134 -20.20 -3.29 2.86
C LEU A 134 -21.51 -2.68 2.36
N HIS A 135 -21.86 -1.48 2.82
CA HIS A 135 -23.11 -0.83 2.44
C HIS A 135 -22.85 0.48 1.70
N PRO A 136 -23.82 1.00 0.93
CA PRO A 136 -23.77 2.36 0.43
C PRO A 136 -23.53 3.35 1.58
N LEU A 137 -22.64 4.32 1.35
CA LEU A 137 -22.27 5.30 2.37
C LEU A 137 -23.46 6.22 2.67
N PRO A 138 -23.84 6.41 3.96
CA PRO A 138 -24.86 7.39 4.30
C PRO A 138 -24.40 8.81 3.99
N ALA A 139 -25.35 9.76 3.89
CA ALA A 139 -25.06 11.13 3.48
C ALA A 139 -24.13 11.88 4.45
N ASP A 140 -24.08 11.47 5.71
CA ASP A 140 -23.26 11.99 6.80
C ASP A 140 -22.02 11.11 7.10
N ALA A 141 -21.68 10.17 6.22
CA ALA A 141 -20.45 9.39 6.36
C ALA A 141 -19.20 10.29 6.29
N PRO A 142 -18.11 9.92 6.99
CA PRO A 142 -16.88 10.72 7.02
C PRO A 142 -16.13 10.76 5.67
N VAL A 143 -16.53 9.89 4.74
CA VAL A 143 -16.07 9.88 3.35
C VAL A 143 -17.27 9.69 2.43
N ASN A 144 -17.13 10.08 1.17
CA ASN A 144 -18.15 9.84 0.14
C ASN A 144 -17.67 8.83 -0.91
N GLU A 145 -18.57 8.38 -1.77
CA GLU A 145 -18.26 7.41 -2.84
C GLU A 145 -17.19 7.94 -3.83
N GLY A 146 -17.03 9.26 -3.96
CA GLY A 146 -15.96 9.88 -4.73
C GLY A 146 -14.57 9.54 -4.17
N HIS A 147 -14.45 9.31 -2.85
CA HIS A 147 -13.24 8.77 -2.25
C HIS A 147 -12.93 7.38 -2.82
N LEU A 148 -13.90 6.47 -2.87
CA LEU A 148 -13.73 5.12 -3.42
C LEU A 148 -13.39 5.15 -4.92
N LEU A 149 -14.04 6.01 -5.70
CA LEU A 149 -13.68 6.22 -7.10
C LEU A 149 -12.23 6.66 -7.28
N THR A 150 -11.65 7.30 -6.26
CA THR A 150 -10.27 7.78 -6.24
C THR A 150 -9.29 6.72 -5.76
N VAL A 151 -9.58 6.01 -4.64
CA VAL A 151 -8.63 5.09 -3.98
C VAL A 151 -8.84 3.61 -4.32
N GLY A 152 -9.98 3.25 -4.91
CA GLY A 152 -10.36 1.88 -5.24
C GLY A 152 -11.48 1.33 -4.36
N VAL A 153 -12.14 0.28 -4.83
CA VAL A 153 -13.27 -0.40 -4.16
C VAL A 153 -12.78 -1.31 -3.02
N PHE A 154 -11.64 -1.98 -3.23
CA PHE A 154 -11.03 -2.88 -2.26
C PHE A 154 -10.04 -2.17 -1.36
N ASN A 155 -9.92 -2.61 -0.11
CA ASN A 155 -8.85 -2.25 0.81
C ASN A 155 -7.77 -3.34 0.77
N LEU A 156 -6.58 -3.02 0.24
CA LEU A 156 -5.46 -3.96 0.13
C LEU A 156 -4.53 -3.99 1.35
N GLY A 157 -4.99 -3.48 2.49
CA GLY A 157 -4.48 -3.86 3.80
C GLY A 157 -4.76 -5.32 4.15
N PHE A 158 -5.62 -5.98 3.37
CA PHE A 158 -5.83 -7.42 3.37
C PHE A 158 -5.93 -7.95 1.94
N CYS A 159 -5.26 -9.08 1.64
CA CYS A 159 -5.55 -9.88 0.45
C CYS A 159 -5.11 -11.34 0.64
N GLY A 160 -5.87 -12.27 0.05
CA GLY A 160 -5.60 -13.71 0.10
C GLY A 160 -5.43 -14.31 -1.28
N PHE A 161 -4.46 -15.22 -1.43
CA PHE A 161 -4.11 -15.85 -2.70
C PHE A 161 -3.80 -17.34 -2.55
N ASP A 162 -4.15 -18.14 -3.56
CA ASP A 162 -3.56 -19.45 -3.81
C ASP A 162 -2.92 -19.52 -5.21
N ARG A 163 -2.40 -20.70 -5.60
CA ARG A 163 -1.68 -20.89 -6.87
C ARG A 163 -2.51 -20.60 -8.13
N ARG A 164 -3.85 -20.61 -8.06
CA ARG A 164 -4.71 -20.23 -9.19
C ARG A 164 -4.59 -18.75 -9.53
N ALA A 165 -4.15 -17.92 -8.57
CA ALA A 165 -3.95 -16.49 -8.76
C ALA A 165 -2.64 -16.12 -9.46
N LEU A 166 -1.75 -17.06 -9.77
CA LEU A 166 -0.45 -16.76 -10.40
C LEU A 166 -0.57 -15.89 -11.67
N PRO A 167 -1.53 -16.12 -12.61
CA PRO A 167 -1.74 -15.23 -13.74
C PRO A 167 -2.15 -13.80 -13.34
N ALA A 168 -2.92 -13.66 -12.25
CA ALA A 168 -3.32 -12.36 -11.72
C ALA A 168 -2.14 -11.62 -11.09
N LEU A 169 -1.24 -12.34 -10.40
CA LEU A 169 -0.02 -11.76 -9.82
C LEU A 169 0.97 -11.32 -10.91
N ASP A 170 1.14 -12.14 -11.96
CA ASP A 170 1.99 -11.80 -13.12
C ASP A 170 1.43 -10.62 -13.90
N TRP A 171 0.11 -10.60 -14.09
CA TRP A 171 -0.60 -9.43 -14.57
C TRP A 171 -0.26 -8.28 -13.63
N TRP A 172 -0.66 -8.29 -12.37
CA TRP A 172 -0.53 -7.14 -11.45
C TRP A 172 0.88 -6.56 -11.42
N TRP A 173 1.91 -7.41 -11.31
CA TRP A 173 3.32 -6.99 -11.39
C TRP A 173 3.65 -6.24 -12.69
N ALA A 174 3.24 -6.74 -13.85
CA ALA A 174 3.52 -6.07 -15.13
C ALA A 174 2.95 -4.65 -15.23
N ARG A 175 1.96 -4.29 -14.41
CA ARG A 175 1.53 -2.89 -14.23
C ARG A 175 2.32 -2.20 -13.13
N LEU A 176 2.42 -2.82 -11.95
CA LEU A 176 3.05 -2.22 -10.77
C LEU A 176 4.56 -2.00 -10.91
N GLU A 177 5.22 -2.65 -11.87
CA GLU A 177 6.61 -2.38 -12.19
C GLU A 177 6.81 -0.90 -12.55
N TRP A 178 5.85 -0.30 -13.27
CA TRP A 178 5.96 1.09 -13.71
C TRP A 178 4.85 1.97 -13.15
N ASP A 179 3.64 1.49 -12.95
CA ASP A 179 2.45 2.32 -12.72
C ASP A 179 1.81 2.13 -11.32
N CYS A 180 2.59 1.67 -10.32
CA CYS A 180 2.23 1.76 -8.89
C CYS A 180 2.45 3.19 -8.35
N LEU A 181 1.65 4.14 -8.80
CA LEU A 181 1.83 5.56 -8.51
C LEU A 181 0.71 6.08 -7.61
N PHE A 182 1.06 6.91 -6.64
CA PHE A 182 0.12 7.88 -6.10
C PHE A 182 -0.05 8.97 -7.16
N ASP A 183 -1.09 8.93 -7.99
CA ASP A 183 -1.33 9.93 -9.04
C ASP A 183 -2.82 10.00 -9.45
N TYR A 184 -3.59 10.74 -8.66
CA TYR A 184 -5.03 10.91 -8.88
C TYR A 184 -5.38 11.51 -10.25
N LEU A 185 -4.53 12.39 -10.79
CA LEU A 185 -4.78 13.01 -12.11
C LEU A 185 -4.74 11.98 -13.25
N SER A 186 -3.96 10.92 -13.05
CA SER A 186 -3.87 9.79 -13.98
C SER A 186 -4.82 8.65 -13.60
N GLY A 187 -5.68 8.84 -12.59
CA GLY A 187 -6.60 7.81 -12.09
C GLY A 187 -5.88 6.65 -11.40
N LEU A 188 -4.68 6.88 -10.85
CA LEU A 188 -3.87 5.86 -10.17
C LEU A 188 -3.83 6.13 -8.66
N PHE A 189 -3.95 5.05 -7.89
CA PHE A 189 -3.71 5.05 -6.46
C PHE A 189 -3.05 3.74 -6.07
N VAL A 190 -1.72 3.74 -6.20
CA VAL A 190 -0.81 2.63 -5.84
C VAL A 190 -1.30 1.28 -6.36
N ASP A 191 -1.03 0.20 -5.64
CA ASP A 191 -1.38 -1.19 -5.96
C ASP A 191 -2.90 -1.43 -5.96
N GLN A 192 -3.59 -0.81 -5.01
CA GLN A 192 -5.01 -1.02 -4.73
C GLN A 192 -5.93 -0.73 -5.90
N LYS A 193 -5.76 0.42 -6.56
CA LYS A 193 -6.66 0.80 -7.67
C LYS A 193 -6.58 -0.14 -8.87
N TRP A 194 -5.45 -0.81 -9.06
CA TRP A 194 -5.32 -1.82 -10.10
C TRP A 194 -6.18 -3.06 -9.82
N MET A 195 -6.44 -3.38 -8.54
CA MET A 195 -7.27 -4.52 -8.17
C MET A 195 -8.76 -4.29 -8.38
N ASP A 196 -9.23 -3.06 -8.65
CA ASP A 196 -10.58 -2.85 -9.19
C ASP A 196 -10.75 -3.58 -10.53
N ILE A 197 -9.73 -3.51 -11.39
CA ILE A 197 -9.70 -4.22 -12.68
C ILE A 197 -9.34 -5.69 -12.47
N GLY A 198 -8.33 -5.96 -11.62
CA GLY A 198 -7.86 -7.31 -11.35
C GLY A 198 -8.93 -8.22 -10.76
N ALA A 199 -9.80 -7.68 -9.90
CA ALA A 199 -10.87 -8.44 -9.29
C ALA A 199 -11.87 -8.99 -10.31
N ASP A 200 -12.24 -8.19 -11.31
CA ASP A 200 -13.14 -8.63 -12.38
C ASP A 200 -12.42 -9.60 -13.33
N LEU A 201 -11.26 -9.21 -13.86
CA LEU A 201 -10.53 -9.99 -14.87
C LEU A 201 -10.11 -11.39 -14.38
N PHE A 202 -9.80 -11.52 -13.09
CA PHE A 202 -9.33 -12.77 -12.48
C PHE A 202 -10.34 -13.36 -11.50
N GLN A 203 -11.59 -12.92 -11.55
CA GLN A 203 -12.70 -13.49 -10.78
C GLN A 203 -12.38 -13.61 -9.28
N ALA A 204 -11.83 -12.53 -8.72
CA ALA A 204 -11.57 -12.44 -7.29
C ALA A 204 -12.89 -12.43 -6.52
N ARG A 205 -12.86 -13.04 -5.35
CA ARG A 205 -13.97 -13.01 -4.42
C ARG A 205 -13.87 -11.77 -3.53
N SER A 206 -14.97 -11.04 -3.40
CA SER A 206 -15.13 -10.01 -2.36
C SER A 206 -15.50 -10.69 -1.04
N LEU A 207 -14.61 -10.64 -0.04
CA LEU A 207 -14.88 -11.07 1.32
C LEU A 207 -15.75 -10.02 2.01
N ARG A 208 -17.04 -10.33 2.15
CA ARG A 208 -18.04 -9.40 2.68
C ARG A 208 -18.41 -9.67 4.15
N HIS A 209 -17.59 -10.44 4.85
CA HIS A 209 -17.70 -10.64 6.30
C HIS A 209 -17.31 -9.34 7.01
N ALA A 210 -18.21 -8.81 7.84
CA ALA A 210 -18.09 -7.54 8.55
C ALA A 210 -16.88 -7.47 9.47
N GLY A 211 -16.50 -8.60 10.08
CA GLY A 211 -15.35 -8.69 10.98
C GLY A 211 -13.95 -8.52 10.37
N TYR A 212 -13.79 -8.42 9.04
CA TYR A 212 -12.47 -8.33 8.40
C TYR A 212 -12.13 -6.91 7.94
N ASN A 213 -10.86 -6.53 8.12
CA ASN A 213 -10.30 -5.27 7.65
C ASN A 213 -11.17 -4.07 8.08
N VAL A 214 -11.52 -4.04 9.38
CA VAL A 214 -12.34 -3.00 10.00
C VAL A 214 -11.42 -1.86 10.42
N GLY A 215 -11.62 -0.67 9.89
CA GLY A 215 -10.93 0.54 10.34
C GLY A 215 -11.89 1.55 10.95
N VAL A 216 -11.34 2.68 11.42
CA VAL A 216 -12.12 3.77 12.03
C VAL A 216 -13.22 4.29 11.10
N LEU A 217 -12.93 4.40 9.80
CA LEU A 217 -13.91 4.84 8.80
C LEU A 217 -15.10 3.89 8.67
N ASN A 218 -15.00 2.66 9.17
CA ASN A 218 -16.04 1.65 9.05
C ASN A 218 -16.97 1.58 10.25
N LEU A 219 -16.62 2.21 11.38
CA LEU A 219 -17.35 2.07 12.64
C LEU A 219 -18.81 2.52 12.56
N HIS A 220 -19.16 3.37 11.58
CA HIS A 220 -20.54 3.78 11.30
C HIS A 220 -21.44 2.64 10.78
N GLU A 221 -20.91 1.68 10.01
CA GLU A 221 -21.66 0.50 9.51
C GLU A 221 -21.27 -0.80 10.23
N ARG A 222 -20.09 -0.81 10.85
CA ARG A 222 -19.49 -1.95 11.56
C ARG A 222 -19.14 -1.56 13.01
N PRO A 223 -20.14 -1.21 13.85
CA PRO A 223 -19.90 -0.86 15.25
C PRO A 223 -19.35 -2.05 16.02
N ILE A 224 -18.32 -1.82 16.84
CA ILE A 224 -17.71 -2.88 17.66
C ILE A 224 -18.51 -3.03 18.96
N GLY A 225 -18.86 -4.28 19.27
CA GLY A 225 -19.42 -4.71 20.55
C GLY A 225 -18.56 -5.78 21.22
N LEU A 226 -18.97 -6.19 22.41
CA LEU A 226 -18.30 -7.21 23.23
C LEU A 226 -19.35 -8.14 23.84
N ASP A 227 -19.12 -9.45 23.76
CA ASP A 227 -19.89 -10.47 24.45
C ASP A 227 -18.97 -11.44 25.23
N GLU A 228 -19.51 -12.59 25.64
CA GLU A 228 -18.77 -13.61 26.40
C GLU A 228 -17.61 -14.27 25.62
N ASP A 229 -17.66 -14.29 24.28
CA ASP A 229 -16.63 -14.89 23.42
C ASP A 229 -15.66 -13.83 22.84
N GLY A 230 -15.90 -12.54 23.10
CA GLY A 230 -14.99 -11.45 22.75
C GLY A 230 -15.60 -10.40 21.82
N LEU A 231 -14.74 -9.71 21.06
CA LEU A 231 -15.16 -8.59 20.21
C LEU A 231 -15.94 -9.09 18.99
N LEU A 232 -17.01 -8.38 18.65
CA LEU A 232 -17.88 -8.66 17.51
C LEU A 232 -18.33 -7.38 16.81
N ILE A 233 -18.93 -7.52 15.64
CA ILE A 233 -19.61 -6.45 14.93
C ILE A 233 -21.07 -6.44 15.35
N ALA A 234 -21.46 -5.48 16.18
CA ALA A 234 -22.76 -5.44 16.86
C ALA A 234 -23.97 -5.39 15.92
N SER A 235 -23.77 -5.01 14.65
CA SER A 235 -24.83 -5.01 13.63
C SER A 235 -25.09 -6.39 12.98
N THR A 236 -24.20 -7.36 13.16
CA THR A 236 -24.24 -8.66 12.47
C THR A 236 -23.94 -9.87 13.34
N ASP A 237 -23.48 -9.66 14.58
CA ASP A 237 -22.97 -10.68 15.50
C ASP A 237 -21.74 -11.47 14.98
N GLU A 238 -21.15 -11.06 13.86
CA GLU A 238 -19.93 -11.63 13.33
C GLU A 238 -18.72 -11.22 14.19
N ARG A 239 -17.81 -12.16 14.47
CA ARG A 239 -16.61 -11.90 15.28
C ARG A 239 -15.70 -10.87 14.61
N LEU A 240 -15.16 -9.94 15.39
CA LEU A 240 -14.10 -9.05 14.90
C LEU A 240 -12.85 -9.92 14.65
N ARG A 241 -12.47 -10.09 13.39
CA ARG A 241 -11.33 -10.92 12.97
C ARG A 241 -10.06 -10.07 12.83
N LEU A 242 -10.15 -8.96 12.10
CA LEU A 242 -8.99 -8.12 11.75
C LEU A 242 -9.35 -6.63 11.81
N PHE A 243 -8.69 -5.89 12.70
CA PHE A 243 -8.80 -4.44 12.79
C PHE A 243 -7.61 -3.74 12.12
N HIS A 244 -7.83 -2.67 11.36
CA HIS A 244 -6.82 -1.90 10.63
C HIS A 244 -6.64 -0.51 11.25
N PHE A 245 -5.50 -0.30 11.91
CA PHE A 245 -5.13 0.95 12.58
C PHE A 245 -4.50 1.98 11.61
N HIS A 246 -5.14 2.18 10.46
CA HIS A 246 -4.66 3.11 9.44
C HIS A 246 -4.56 4.54 10.01
N ALA A 247 -3.36 5.12 9.95
CA ALA A 247 -3.05 6.46 10.47
C ALA A 247 -3.33 6.65 11.98
N PHE A 248 -3.25 5.58 12.78
CA PHE A 248 -3.35 5.64 14.24
C PHE A 248 -2.04 6.14 14.89
N ASP A 249 -2.18 6.96 15.93
CA ASP A 249 -1.07 7.49 16.72
C ASP A 249 -1.00 6.77 18.07
N THR A 250 -0.01 5.87 18.21
CA THR A 250 0.15 5.06 19.43
C THR A 250 0.50 5.89 20.67
N SER A 251 0.97 7.13 20.51
CA SER A 251 1.25 8.03 21.63
C SER A 251 0.00 8.66 22.24
N ARG A 252 -1.13 8.61 21.50
CA ARG A 252 -2.43 9.14 21.91
C ARG A 252 -3.49 8.04 21.72
N PRO A 253 -3.42 6.94 22.50
CA PRO A 253 -4.20 5.73 22.26
C PRO A 253 -5.72 5.91 22.46
N ASP A 254 -6.13 7.00 23.07
CA ASP A 254 -7.53 7.37 23.25
C ASP A 254 -8.10 8.13 22.04
N GLU A 255 -7.25 8.53 21.08
CA GLU A 255 -7.65 9.18 19.84
C GLU A 255 -7.68 8.17 18.68
N LEU A 256 -8.82 8.04 18.00
CA LEU A 256 -9.01 7.01 16.97
C LEU A 256 -8.16 7.22 15.71
N SER A 257 -7.75 8.46 15.39
CA SER A 257 -6.98 8.77 14.19
C SER A 257 -6.09 9.99 14.38
N ALA A 258 -4.88 9.96 13.82
CA ALA A 258 -4.00 11.11 13.78
C ALA A 258 -4.46 12.21 12.79
N ARG A 259 -5.45 11.92 11.94
CA ARG A 259 -5.98 12.89 10.97
C ARG A 259 -7.09 13.70 11.62
N ARG A 260 -6.77 14.95 11.96
CA ARG A 260 -7.69 15.95 12.55
C ARG A 260 -9.02 16.14 11.83
N GLU A 261 -9.04 15.92 10.51
CA GLU A 261 -10.26 16.01 9.69
C GLU A 261 -11.29 14.93 10.03
N LEU A 262 -10.86 13.79 10.59
CA LEU A 262 -11.73 12.70 11.03
C LEU A 262 -12.13 12.82 12.52
N GLU A 263 -11.47 13.70 13.30
CA GLU A 263 -11.72 13.84 14.74
C GLU A 263 -13.13 14.38 15.05
N SER A 264 -13.68 15.30 14.24
CA SER A 264 -15.00 15.90 14.51
C SER A 264 -16.19 14.98 14.18
N GLU A 265 -15.98 13.95 13.36
CA GLU A 265 -17.02 13.02 12.89
C GLU A 265 -17.00 11.68 13.66
N ASN A 266 -15.97 11.46 14.49
CA ASN A 266 -15.71 10.22 15.22
C ASN A 266 -16.29 10.16 16.64
N ALA A 267 -17.01 11.19 17.12
CA ALA A 267 -17.54 11.22 18.49
C ALA A 267 -18.49 10.05 18.81
N ALA A 268 -19.17 9.47 17.80
CA ALA A 268 -20.02 8.29 17.94
C ALA A 268 -19.25 6.95 17.91
N ALA A 269 -17.96 6.98 17.54
CA ALA A 269 -17.10 5.81 17.38
C ALA A 269 -16.22 5.53 18.61
N GLU A 270 -16.20 6.43 19.60
CA GLU A 270 -15.45 6.30 20.86
C GLU A 270 -16.18 5.41 21.88
N THR A 271 -16.49 4.16 21.50
CA THR A 271 -17.03 3.19 22.46
C THR A 271 -15.93 2.65 23.37
N PRO A 272 -16.24 2.24 24.63
CA PRO A 272 -15.26 1.62 25.52
C PRO A 272 -14.53 0.43 24.89
N GLU A 273 -15.21 -0.33 24.04
CA GLU A 273 -14.67 -1.48 23.31
C GLU A 273 -13.61 -1.05 22.30
N VAL A 274 -13.88 0.00 21.50
CA VAL A 274 -12.92 0.54 20.52
C VAL A 274 -11.71 1.14 21.24
N VAL A 275 -11.93 1.93 22.30
CA VAL A 275 -10.83 2.51 23.10
C VAL A 275 -10.00 1.41 23.76
N GLY A 276 -10.63 0.36 24.26
CA GLY A 276 -9.94 -0.82 24.80
C GLY A 276 -9.03 -1.48 23.77
N LEU A 277 -9.55 -1.69 22.56
CA LEU A 277 -8.80 -2.26 21.44
C LEU A 277 -7.63 -1.37 21.00
N CYS A 278 -7.83 -0.05 20.90
CA CYS A 278 -6.78 0.92 20.60
C CYS A 278 -5.67 0.92 21.64
N ARG A 279 -6.01 0.88 22.93
CA ARG A 279 -5.04 0.81 24.03
C ARG A 279 -4.25 -0.50 24.02
N GLU A 280 -4.90 -1.63 23.77
CA GLU A 280 -4.23 -2.92 23.66
C GLU A 280 -3.20 -2.93 22.53
N TYR A 281 -3.61 -2.50 21.33
CA TYR A 281 -2.72 -2.40 20.18
C TYR A 281 -1.56 -1.42 20.43
N ALA A 282 -1.85 -0.22 20.96
CA ALA A 282 -0.82 0.77 21.29
C ALA A 282 0.20 0.21 22.28
N ALA A 283 -0.25 -0.47 23.33
CA ALA A 283 0.62 -1.08 24.33
C ALA A 283 1.53 -2.15 23.71
N ALA A 284 1.02 -2.97 22.78
CA ALA A 284 1.82 -3.95 22.06
C ALA A 284 2.89 -3.29 21.20
N VAL A 285 2.53 -2.28 20.39
CA VAL A 285 3.48 -1.55 19.53
C VAL A 285 4.56 -0.85 20.36
N ILE A 286 4.18 -0.14 21.42
CA ILE A 286 5.12 0.58 22.30
C ILE A 286 6.11 -0.40 22.96
N ARG A 287 5.64 -1.56 23.42
CA ARG A 287 6.51 -2.59 24.02
C ARG A 287 7.56 -3.08 23.01
N HIS A 288 7.16 -3.34 21.77
CA HIS A 288 8.07 -3.76 20.71
C HIS A 288 9.03 -2.64 20.29
N GLU A 289 8.55 -1.39 20.24
CA GLU A 289 9.40 -0.21 19.98
C GLU A 289 10.51 -0.05 21.03
N GLN A 290 10.18 -0.27 22.32
CA GLN A 290 11.15 -0.21 23.41
C GLN A 290 12.16 -1.38 23.41
N ALA A 291 11.77 -2.53 22.85
CA ALA A 291 12.62 -3.72 22.77
C ALA A 291 13.57 -3.70 21.55
N LEU A 292 13.29 -2.88 20.54
CA LEU A 292 14.05 -2.78 19.31
C LEU A 292 15.09 -1.65 19.36
N PRO A 293 16.20 -1.76 18.60
CA PRO A 293 17.07 -0.62 18.37
C PRO A 293 16.31 0.48 17.60
N PRO A 294 16.69 1.77 17.76
CA PRO A 294 16.09 2.85 16.99
C PRO A 294 16.18 2.58 15.48
N ALA A 295 15.05 2.69 14.79
CA ALA A 295 15.02 2.42 13.37
C ALA A 295 15.88 3.45 12.60
N PRO A 296 16.67 3.00 11.59
CA PRO A 296 17.40 3.92 10.74
C PRO A 296 16.43 4.78 9.91
N SER A 297 16.90 5.93 9.43
CA SER A 297 16.16 6.66 8.41
C SER A 297 16.03 5.80 7.16
N TYR A 298 14.88 5.84 6.50
CA TYR A 298 14.64 5.08 5.28
C TYR A 298 15.68 5.45 4.20
N ARG A 299 16.53 4.47 3.87
CA ARG A 299 17.78 4.68 3.12
C ARG A 299 17.58 5.27 1.72
N TYR A 300 16.43 5.01 1.09
CA TYR A 300 16.17 5.45 -0.28
C TYR A 300 15.64 6.89 -0.38
N HIS A 301 15.53 7.64 0.73
CA HIS A 301 15.19 9.06 0.68
C HIS A 301 16.31 9.96 0.11
N HIS A 302 17.56 9.52 0.23
CA HIS A 302 18.73 10.32 -0.11
C HIS A 302 19.64 9.59 -1.11
N ASP A 303 20.35 10.34 -1.94
CA ASP A 303 21.41 9.79 -2.79
C ASP A 303 22.70 9.52 -1.98
N THR A 304 23.72 8.93 -2.62
CA THR A 304 25.04 8.66 -2.02
C THR A 304 25.78 9.91 -1.51
N ARG A 305 25.33 11.12 -1.87
CA ARG A 305 25.86 12.40 -1.37
C ARG A 305 24.97 13.03 -0.30
N GLY A 306 23.99 12.31 0.23
CA GLY A 306 23.09 12.76 1.29
C GLY A 306 22.03 13.75 0.83
N ARG A 307 21.78 13.89 -0.48
CA ARG A 307 20.80 14.86 -1.01
C ARG A 307 19.45 14.18 -1.20
N ARG A 308 18.38 14.86 -0.77
CA ARG A 308 17.02 14.35 -0.88
C ARG A 308 16.60 14.12 -2.33
N ILE A 309 16.07 12.93 -2.61
CA ILE A 309 15.48 12.59 -3.90
C ILE A 309 14.00 12.97 -3.86
N THR A 310 13.64 14.06 -4.55
CA THR A 310 12.27 14.56 -4.59
C THR A 310 11.38 13.68 -5.46
N ARG A 311 10.07 13.63 -5.17
CA ARG A 311 9.09 12.91 -6.01
C ARG A 311 9.20 13.29 -7.49
N ARG A 312 9.49 14.56 -7.81
CA ARG A 312 9.70 15.02 -9.19
C ARG A 312 10.96 14.41 -9.83
N LEU A 313 12.07 14.31 -9.10
CA LEU A 313 13.26 13.62 -9.59
C LEU A 313 12.99 12.12 -9.82
N ARG A 314 12.28 11.46 -8.89
CA ARG A 314 11.85 10.06 -9.04
C ARG A 314 11.05 9.85 -10.33
N ARG A 315 10.07 10.73 -10.60
CA ARG A 315 9.28 10.69 -11.85
C ARG A 315 10.09 10.96 -13.11
N ALA A 316 11.00 11.92 -13.07
CA ALA A 316 11.89 12.19 -14.21
C ALA A 316 12.79 10.98 -14.53
N TRP A 317 13.33 10.33 -13.50
CA TRP A 317 14.10 9.09 -13.65
C TRP A 317 13.26 8.01 -14.31
N ARG A 318 12.04 7.79 -13.78
CA ARG A 318 11.07 6.82 -14.29
C ARG A 318 10.77 6.99 -15.76
N VAL A 319 10.43 8.21 -16.18
CA VAL A 319 10.03 8.51 -17.56
C VAL A 319 11.16 8.19 -18.53
N GLN A 320 12.40 8.51 -18.16
CA GLN A 320 13.56 8.21 -18.99
C GLN A 320 13.85 6.71 -19.04
N ALA A 321 13.81 6.03 -17.89
CA ALA A 321 14.01 4.58 -17.81
C ALA A 321 12.94 3.80 -18.59
N LYS A 322 11.66 4.18 -18.48
CA LYS A 322 10.55 3.58 -19.24
C LYS A 322 10.69 3.79 -20.76
N ALA A 323 11.41 4.82 -21.18
CA ALA A 323 11.73 5.08 -22.59
C ALA A 323 12.93 4.25 -23.11
N GLY A 324 13.52 3.38 -22.30
CA GLY A 324 14.64 2.52 -22.65
C GLY A 324 16.03 3.11 -22.33
N ASP A 325 16.10 4.31 -21.75
CA ASP A 325 17.34 4.94 -21.33
C ASP A 325 17.41 4.98 -19.80
N ARG A 326 17.94 3.91 -19.20
CA ARG A 326 18.03 3.76 -17.74
C ARG A 326 19.07 4.72 -17.17
N PRO A 327 18.67 5.74 -16.37
CA PRO A 327 19.65 6.66 -15.80
C PRO A 327 20.49 5.98 -14.70
N PRO A 328 21.63 6.59 -14.32
CA PRO A 328 22.46 6.08 -13.23
C PRO A 328 21.69 5.94 -11.92
N SER A 329 22.05 4.94 -11.13
CA SER A 329 21.47 4.73 -9.79
C SER A 329 21.93 5.81 -8.81
N PRO A 330 21.04 6.41 -8.00
CA PRO A 330 21.41 7.34 -6.94
C PRO A 330 22.04 6.65 -5.72
N PHE A 331 21.96 5.32 -5.64
CA PHE A 331 22.30 4.54 -4.44
C PHE A 331 23.62 3.78 -4.56
N LEU A 332 24.25 3.79 -5.73
CA LEU A 332 25.53 3.15 -6.00
C LEU A 332 26.67 4.19 -5.97
N PRO A 333 27.70 4.04 -5.11
CA PRO A 333 28.82 4.99 -5.03
C PRO A 333 29.52 5.23 -6.37
N GLU A 334 29.71 4.18 -7.16
CA GLU A 334 30.31 4.21 -8.50
C GLU A 334 29.49 5.03 -9.51
N HIS A 335 28.19 5.25 -9.24
CA HIS A 335 27.31 6.06 -10.08
C HIS A 335 27.19 7.51 -9.60
N ALA A 336 27.82 7.91 -8.49
CA ALA A 336 27.59 9.20 -7.84
C ALA A 336 27.82 10.40 -8.77
N GLU A 337 28.91 10.41 -9.55
CA GLU A 337 29.20 11.49 -10.51
C GLU A 337 28.23 11.49 -11.70
N ALA A 338 27.93 10.32 -12.24
CA ALA A 338 27.02 10.18 -13.36
C ALA A 338 25.59 10.59 -12.98
N TYR A 339 25.13 10.19 -11.79
CA TYR A 339 23.84 10.59 -11.24
C TYR A 339 23.77 12.10 -10.98
N ASP A 340 24.86 12.71 -10.49
CA ASP A 340 24.94 14.16 -10.30
C ASP A 340 24.79 14.92 -11.62
N ALA A 341 25.54 14.50 -12.64
CA ALA A 341 25.44 15.07 -13.98
C ALA A 341 24.04 14.86 -14.58
N TRP A 342 23.43 13.69 -14.37
CA TRP A 342 22.06 13.41 -14.78
C TRP A 342 21.06 14.35 -14.07
N ARG A 343 21.17 14.50 -12.75
CA ARG A 343 20.28 15.34 -11.94
C ARG A 343 20.23 16.79 -12.42
N HIS A 344 21.36 17.34 -12.86
CA HIS A 344 21.42 18.68 -13.46
C HIS A 344 20.65 18.76 -14.79
N ARG A 345 20.76 17.73 -15.65
CA ARG A 345 20.04 17.68 -16.94
C ARG A 345 18.55 17.34 -16.77
N ALA A 346 18.22 16.57 -15.74
CA ALA A 346 16.87 16.10 -15.42
C ALA A 346 15.90 17.26 -15.14
N TRP A 347 16.40 18.46 -14.80
CA TRP A 347 15.56 19.64 -14.58
C TRP A 347 14.68 19.95 -15.79
N SER A 348 15.18 19.74 -17.01
CA SER A 348 14.38 19.89 -18.24
C SER A 348 13.20 18.92 -18.32
N THR A 349 13.36 17.68 -17.86
CA THR A 349 12.29 16.68 -17.77
C THR A 349 11.33 17.02 -16.63
N VAL A 350 11.85 17.40 -15.46
CA VAL A 350 11.04 17.85 -14.32
C VAL A 350 10.14 19.02 -14.69
N SER A 351 10.68 20.06 -15.33
CA SER A 351 9.91 21.22 -15.78
C SER A 351 8.83 20.85 -16.79
N ARG A 352 9.11 19.90 -17.70
CA ARG A 352 8.13 19.39 -18.67
C ARG A 352 6.99 18.63 -17.99
N GLU A 353 7.29 17.73 -17.05
CA GLU A 353 6.28 17.00 -16.27
C GLU A 353 5.40 17.96 -15.47
N MET A 354 6.00 18.95 -14.80
CA MET A 354 5.24 19.96 -14.04
C MET A 354 4.30 20.78 -14.94
N ALA A 355 4.76 21.19 -16.12
CA ALA A 355 3.92 21.87 -17.09
C ALA A 355 2.79 20.96 -17.60
N GLY A 356 3.08 19.68 -17.82
CA GLY A 356 2.10 18.65 -18.18
C GLY A 356 0.99 18.53 -17.16
N ASP A 357 1.34 18.36 -15.89
CA ASP A 357 0.37 18.26 -14.80
C ASP A 357 -0.46 19.52 -14.67
N ALA A 358 0.15 20.70 -14.75
CA ALA A 358 -0.57 21.97 -14.69
C ALA A 358 -1.60 22.09 -15.82
N VAL A 359 -1.24 21.67 -17.03
CA VAL A 359 -2.15 21.65 -18.18
C VAL A 359 -3.25 20.59 -18.01
N LYS A 360 -2.92 19.39 -17.53
CA LYS A 360 -3.93 18.35 -17.23
C LYS A 360 -4.94 18.87 -16.21
N SER A 361 -4.46 19.43 -15.10
CA SER A 361 -5.30 20.01 -14.05
C SER A 361 -6.16 21.15 -14.57
N ALA A 362 -5.59 22.10 -15.32
CA ALA A 362 -6.35 23.21 -15.90
C ALA A 362 -7.44 22.72 -16.88
N ARG A 363 -7.12 21.73 -17.72
CA ARG A 363 -8.08 21.11 -18.65
C ARG A 363 -9.21 20.39 -17.90
N MET A 364 -8.91 19.75 -16.77
CA MET A 364 -9.93 19.04 -15.98
C MET A 364 -10.80 20.00 -15.17
N ALA A 365 -10.20 21.07 -14.62
CA ALA A 365 -10.90 22.04 -13.79
C ALA A 365 -11.73 23.05 -14.61
N LEU A 366 -11.27 23.41 -15.80
CA LEU A 366 -11.84 24.48 -16.64
C LEU A 366 -11.92 24.03 -18.11
N PRO A 367 -12.71 23.00 -18.44
CA PRO A 367 -12.68 22.38 -19.77
C PRO A 367 -13.14 23.33 -20.89
N GLU A 368 -14.14 24.16 -20.64
CA GLU A 368 -14.69 25.12 -21.62
C GLU A 368 -13.71 26.27 -21.87
N GLU A 369 -13.18 26.87 -20.80
CA GLU A 369 -12.19 27.95 -20.88
C GLU A 369 -10.88 27.47 -21.49
N PHE A 370 -10.44 26.25 -21.16
CA PHE A 370 -9.28 25.64 -21.79
C PHE A 370 -9.52 25.41 -23.29
N GLY A 371 -10.74 25.02 -23.68
CA GLY A 371 -11.16 24.93 -25.08
C GLY A 371 -11.01 26.28 -25.80
N HIS A 372 -11.56 27.34 -25.23
CA HIS A 372 -11.45 28.69 -25.78
C HIS A 372 -10.00 29.19 -25.88
N ILE A 373 -9.17 28.92 -24.86
CA ILE A 373 -7.74 29.27 -24.88
C ILE A 373 -7.01 28.51 -25.98
N LYS A 374 -7.31 27.21 -26.15
CA LYS A 374 -6.71 26.38 -27.19
C LYS A 374 -7.09 26.87 -28.59
N ASP A 375 -8.34 27.26 -28.80
CA ASP A 375 -8.82 27.74 -30.10
C ASP A 375 -8.22 29.12 -30.43
N ARG A 376 -8.03 29.97 -29.41
CA ARG A 376 -7.44 31.31 -29.56
C ARG A 376 -5.92 31.31 -29.65
N PHE A 377 -5.25 30.33 -29.02
CA PHE A 377 -3.79 30.23 -28.94
C PHE A 377 -3.26 28.79 -29.19
N PRO A 378 -3.47 28.22 -30.40
CA PRO A 378 -3.15 26.82 -30.68
C PRO A 378 -1.65 26.48 -30.56
N ALA A 379 -0.75 27.44 -30.79
CA ALA A 379 0.70 27.26 -30.65
C ALA A 379 1.14 27.07 -29.18
N ILE A 380 0.45 27.71 -28.23
CA ILE A 380 0.76 27.61 -26.79
C ILE A 380 0.39 26.21 -26.27
N VAL A 381 -0.75 25.66 -26.72
CA VAL A 381 -1.24 24.35 -26.28
C VAL A 381 -0.54 23.18 -27.00
N SER A 382 -0.20 23.32 -28.29
CA SER A 382 0.51 22.28 -29.07
C SER A 382 1.99 22.12 -28.69
N GLY A 383 2.65 23.20 -28.26
CA GLY A 383 4.02 23.16 -27.75
C GLY A 383 4.18 22.33 -26.46
N VAL A 384 3.12 22.25 -25.64
CA VAL A 384 3.07 21.41 -24.43
C VAL A 384 2.66 19.98 -24.76
N ARG A 385 1.66 19.77 -25.63
CA ARG A 385 1.20 18.43 -26.04
C ARG A 385 2.24 17.59 -26.79
N SER A 386 3.02 18.20 -27.69
CA SER A 386 3.96 17.45 -28.57
C SER A 386 5.24 16.96 -27.87
N LYS A 387 5.51 17.40 -26.63
CA LYS A 387 6.76 17.08 -25.90
C LYS A 387 6.55 16.42 -24.52
N VAL A 388 5.30 16.21 -24.10
CA VAL A 388 4.93 15.79 -22.73
C VAL A 388 4.01 14.56 -22.70
N VAL A 389 3.29 14.24 -23.78
CA VAL A 389 2.40 13.07 -23.80
C VAL A 389 3.08 11.96 -24.61
N GLY A 390 3.84 11.09 -23.94
CA GLY A 390 4.08 9.76 -24.48
C GLY A 390 2.71 9.09 -24.71
N ARG A 391 2.48 8.56 -25.90
CA ARG A 391 1.26 7.78 -26.24
C ARG A 391 0.99 6.80 -25.09
N GLY A 392 -0.13 6.96 -24.36
CA GLY A 392 -0.58 5.97 -23.38
C GLY A 392 -0.73 6.39 -21.90
N SER A 393 -0.59 7.66 -21.50
CA SER A 393 -0.76 8.06 -20.07
C SER A 393 -2.04 8.88 -19.78
N GLY A 394 -3.21 8.30 -20.10
CA GLY A 394 -4.59 8.65 -19.64
C GLY A 394 -5.17 10.01 -20.09
N MET A 395 -6.47 10.24 -20.31
CA MET A 395 -7.73 9.50 -20.16
C MET A 395 -8.47 9.33 -21.53
N TRP A 396 -7.80 9.62 -22.64
CA TRP A 396 -8.29 9.37 -24.02
C TRP A 396 -7.15 8.94 -24.97
N GLY A 397 -6.11 8.27 -24.44
CA GLY A 397 -4.92 7.84 -25.19
C GLY A 397 -3.72 8.80 -25.14
#